data_AF-A0AAE0T5L8-F1
#
_entry.id   AF-A0AAE0T5L8-F1
#
_cell.length_a   1.000
_cell.length_b   1.000
_cell.length_c   1.000
_cell.angle_alpha   90.00
_cell.angle_beta   90.00
_cell.angle_gamma   90.00
#
_symmetry.space_group_name_H-M   'P 1'
#
loop_
_entity.id
_entity.type
_entity.pdbx_description
1 polymer ?
#
loop_
_entity_poly.entity_id
_entity_poly.type
_entity_poly.pdbx_seq_one_letter_code
_entity_poly.pdbx_strand_id
1 'polypeptide(L)'
;GDYGDVRDRKALRERLNCKSFRWYLNNVYPELFIPSESKASGEVRNKEKAICVDVNEDNHLQPNPCHAYSHARDDTIYNPSSRRCLEISSDGKNITANECTGHERQKWLWKRGTAKGPRRYK
;
A
#
# COMPACT_ATOMS: atom_id res chain seq x y z
N GLY A 1 -6.11 -19.99 8.74
CA GLY A 1 -7.27 -19.77 9.62
C GLY A 1 -8.44 -20.53 9.05
N ASP A 2 -9.23 -21.14 9.93
CA ASP A 2 -10.51 -21.78 9.59
C ASP A 2 -11.65 -20.82 9.96
N TYR A 3 -12.57 -20.58 9.04
CA TYR A 3 -13.68 -19.64 9.20
C TYR A 3 -15.03 -20.36 9.36
N GLY A 4 -15.04 -21.69 9.40
CA GLY A 4 -16.24 -22.50 9.56
C GLY A 4 -17.21 -22.46 8.37
N ASP A 5 -18.40 -23.03 8.56
CA ASP A 5 -19.43 -23.09 7.54
C ASP A 5 -20.21 -21.77 7.41
N VAL A 6 -20.41 -21.34 6.17
CA VAL A 6 -21.08 -20.08 5.81
C VAL A 6 -22.24 -20.27 4.83
N ARG A 7 -22.70 -21.51 4.62
CA ARG A 7 -23.79 -21.84 3.67
C ARG A 7 -25.07 -21.05 3.92
N ASP A 8 -25.56 -21.01 5.16
CA ASP A 8 -26.81 -20.32 5.50
C ASP A 8 -26.75 -18.81 5.22
N ARG A 9 -25.60 -18.18 5.49
CA ARG A 9 -25.40 -16.75 5.21
C ARG A 9 -25.35 -16.46 3.71
N LYS A 10 -24.77 -17.35 2.91
CA LYS A 10 -24.78 -17.24 1.44
C LYS A 10 -26.20 -17.40 0.88
N ALA A 11 -26.93 -18.42 1.33
CA ALA A 11 -28.32 -18.65 0.93
C ALA A 11 -29.25 -17.49 1.30
N LEU A 12 -29.04 -16.87 2.47
CA LEU A 12 -29.79 -15.66 2.85
C LEU A 12 -29.54 -14.50 1.87
N ARG A 13 -28.27 -14.25 1.51
CA ARG A 13 -27.89 -13.19 0.55
C ARG A 13 -28.57 -13.37 -0.81
N GLU A 14 -28.65 -14.61 -1.28
CA GLU A 14 -29.30 -14.96 -2.55
C GLU A 14 -30.82 -14.76 -2.47
N ARG A 15 -31.47 -15.29 -1.43
CA ARG A 15 -32.93 -15.16 -1.23
C ARG A 15 -33.39 -13.72 -1.14
N LEU A 16 -32.61 -12.85 -0.49
CA LEU A 16 -32.92 -11.43 -0.35
C LEU A 16 -32.51 -10.58 -1.56
N ASN A 17 -31.94 -11.20 -2.60
CA ASN A 17 -31.41 -10.52 -3.79
C ASN A 17 -30.52 -9.31 -3.44
N CYS A 18 -29.63 -9.50 -2.45
CA CYS A 18 -28.78 -8.42 -1.97
C CYS A 18 -27.85 -7.90 -3.08
N LYS A 19 -27.59 -6.59 -3.07
CA LYS A 19 -26.64 -5.97 -4.00
C LYS A 19 -25.22 -6.51 -3.78
N SER A 20 -24.38 -6.40 -4.82
CA SER A 20 -22.99 -6.84 -4.76
C SER A 20 -22.17 -5.96 -3.81
N PHE A 21 -21.05 -6.49 -3.29
CA PHE A 21 -20.14 -5.68 -2.48
C PHE A 21 -19.54 -4.52 -3.28
N ARG A 22 -19.31 -4.71 -4.60
CA ARG A 22 -18.91 -3.60 -5.50
C ARG A 22 -19.95 -2.49 -5.54
N TRP A 23 -21.25 -2.82 -5.60
CA TRP A 23 -22.31 -1.82 -5.54
C TRP A 23 -22.26 -1.04 -4.23
N TYR A 24 -22.07 -1.73 -3.10
CA TYR A 24 -21.93 -1.06 -1.80
C TYR A 24 -20.75 -0.08 -1.79
N LEU A 25 -19.57 -0.51 -2.26
CA LEU A 25 -18.39 0.36 -2.33
C LEU A 25 -18.63 1.56 -3.24
N ASN A 26 -19.30 1.39 -4.38
CA ASN A 26 -19.51 2.50 -5.31
C ASN A 26 -20.65 3.47 -4.92
N ASN A 27 -21.60 3.05 -4.09
CA ASN A 27 -22.84 3.81 -3.84
C ASN A 27 -23.05 4.18 -2.36
N VAL A 28 -22.51 3.41 -1.43
CA VAL A 28 -22.70 3.60 0.02
C VAL A 28 -21.41 4.07 0.68
N TYR A 29 -20.25 3.55 0.27
CA TYR A 29 -18.96 3.94 0.85
C TYR A 29 -17.87 4.23 -0.20
N PRO A 30 -18.11 5.20 -1.11
CA PRO A 30 -17.23 5.51 -2.24
C PRO A 30 -15.85 6.07 -1.87
N GLU A 31 -15.71 6.64 -0.69
CA GLU A 31 -14.45 7.17 -0.17
C GLU A 31 -13.51 6.10 0.39
N LEU A 32 -13.98 4.84 0.52
CA LEU A 32 -13.13 3.75 0.97
C LEU A 32 -12.10 3.40 -0.10
N PHE A 33 -10.83 3.67 0.19
CA PHE A 33 -9.72 3.23 -0.65
C PHE A 33 -9.64 1.69 -0.67
N ILE A 34 -9.64 1.09 -1.87
CA ILE A 34 -9.58 -0.37 -2.06
C ILE A 34 -8.18 -0.79 -2.52
N PRO A 35 -7.40 -1.51 -1.69
CA PRO A 35 -6.04 -1.94 -2.04
C PRO A 35 -5.94 -2.90 -3.24
N SER A 36 -7.04 -3.53 -3.67
CA SER A 36 -7.04 -4.39 -4.87
C SER A 36 -6.70 -3.63 -6.16
N GLU A 37 -6.66 -2.30 -6.10
CA GLU A 37 -6.26 -1.43 -7.19
C GLU A 37 -4.79 -0.99 -7.11
N SER A 38 -4.02 -1.44 -6.13
CA SER A 38 -2.61 -1.10 -5.99
C SER A 38 -1.76 -1.73 -7.10
N LYS A 39 -0.74 -1.00 -7.57
CA LYS A 39 0.32 -1.52 -8.47
C LYS A 39 1.17 -2.58 -7.77
N ALA A 40 1.37 -2.43 -6.47
CA ALA A 40 2.05 -3.38 -5.59
C ALA A 40 1.65 -3.19 -4.13
N SER A 41 1.81 -4.23 -3.31
CA SER A 41 1.64 -4.20 -1.86
C SER A 41 2.69 -5.08 -1.20
N GLY A 42 3.23 -4.66 -0.06
CA GLY A 42 4.32 -5.37 0.61
C GLY A 42 5.32 -4.39 1.19
N GLU A 43 6.59 -4.75 1.24
CA GLU A 43 7.62 -3.92 1.86
C GLU A 43 8.45 -3.14 0.83
N VAL A 44 8.94 -1.95 1.20
CA VAL A 44 9.98 -1.24 0.43
C VAL A 44 11.34 -1.61 1.04
N ARG A 45 11.91 -2.72 0.57
CA ARG A 45 13.14 -3.29 1.13
C ARG A 45 14.40 -2.78 0.45
N ASN A 46 15.40 -2.43 1.25
CA ASN A 46 16.77 -2.35 0.79
C ASN A 46 17.31 -3.77 0.53
N LYS A 47 17.62 -4.08 -0.74
CA LYS A 47 18.06 -5.42 -1.17
C LYS A 47 19.37 -5.88 -0.52
N GLU A 48 20.27 -4.95 -0.18
CA GLU A 48 21.59 -5.28 0.35
C GLU A 48 21.57 -5.51 1.86
N LYS A 49 20.77 -4.71 2.58
CA LYS A 49 20.83 -4.68 4.05
C LYS A 49 19.67 -5.35 4.76
N ALA A 50 18.79 -6.05 4.05
CA ALA A 50 17.63 -6.76 4.62
C ALA A 50 16.67 -5.90 5.48
N ILE A 51 16.90 -4.58 5.56
CA ILE A 51 16.09 -3.56 6.23
C ILE A 51 15.08 -2.94 5.27
N CYS A 52 13.99 -2.41 5.81
CA CYS A 52 12.95 -1.74 5.04
C CYS A 52 12.85 -0.27 5.38
N VAL A 53 12.34 0.48 4.40
CA VAL A 53 11.89 1.84 4.62
C VAL A 53 10.66 1.79 5.53
N ASP A 54 10.72 2.57 6.59
CA ASP A 54 9.63 2.78 7.54
C ASP A 54 9.52 4.25 7.90
N VAL A 55 8.50 4.59 8.69
CA VAL A 55 8.23 5.93 9.19
C VAL A 55 8.21 5.88 10.71
N ASN A 56 8.95 6.79 11.35
CA ASN A 56 8.96 6.93 12.82
C ASN A 56 7.74 7.72 13.34
N GLU A 57 7.66 7.91 14.66
CA GLU A 57 6.57 8.68 15.30
C GLU A 57 6.50 10.14 14.81
N ASP A 58 7.64 10.72 14.39
CA ASP A 58 7.74 12.08 13.84
C ASP A 58 7.45 12.15 12.33
N ASN A 59 6.95 11.08 11.73
CA ASN A 59 6.69 10.95 10.29
C ASN A 59 7.93 11.04 9.38
N HIS A 60 9.14 10.81 9.90
CA HIS A 60 10.36 10.78 9.11
C HIS A 60 10.72 9.35 8.68
N LEU A 61 11.28 9.22 7.47
CA LEU A 61 11.77 7.92 6.99
C LEU A 61 12.92 7.40 7.84
N GLN A 62 12.86 6.14 8.24
CA GLN A 62 13.92 5.44 8.94
C GLN A 62 14.07 3.98 8.45
N PRO A 63 15.26 3.39 8.57
CA PRO A 63 15.41 1.95 8.36
C PRO A 63 14.91 1.16 9.58
N ASN A 64 13.98 0.22 9.38
CA ASN A 64 13.41 -0.61 10.44
C ASN A 64 13.26 -2.07 9.95
N PRO A 65 12.96 -3.06 10.83
CA PRO A 65 12.46 -4.36 10.40
C PRO A 65 11.26 -4.20 9.46
N CYS A 66 11.07 -5.16 8.58
CA CYS A 66 10.12 -4.98 7.49
C CYS A 66 8.65 -5.17 7.89
N HIS A 67 7.82 -4.23 7.43
CA HIS A 67 6.35 -4.17 7.55
C HIS A 67 5.75 -3.58 6.27
N ALA A 68 4.42 -3.64 6.16
CA ALA A 68 3.69 -3.45 4.92
C ALA A 68 3.42 -1.97 4.57
N TYR A 69 3.76 -1.63 3.33
CA TYR A 69 3.39 -0.46 2.54
C TYR A 69 2.56 -0.88 1.31
N SER A 70 1.97 0.08 0.61
CA SER A 70 1.24 -0.15 -0.64
C SER A 70 1.54 0.94 -1.66
N HIS A 71 1.70 0.55 -2.93
CA HIS A 71 1.90 1.44 -4.06
C HIS A 71 0.62 1.51 -4.87
N ALA A 72 -0.11 2.62 -4.77
CA ALA A 72 -1.41 2.81 -5.39
C ALA A 72 -1.29 3.05 -6.92
N ARG A 73 -2.44 2.95 -7.61
CA ARG A 73 -2.55 3.18 -9.05
C ARG A 73 -2.18 4.61 -9.47
N ASP A 74 -2.44 5.57 -8.60
CA ASP A 74 -2.16 6.98 -8.79
C ASP A 74 -0.69 7.34 -8.47
N ASP A 75 0.20 6.35 -8.38
CA ASP A 75 1.63 6.49 -8.08
C ASP A 75 1.97 6.96 -6.66
N THR A 76 1.02 7.00 -5.74
CA THR A 76 1.33 7.24 -4.32
C THR A 76 1.84 5.98 -3.64
N ILE A 77 2.86 6.12 -2.78
CA ILE A 77 3.28 5.07 -1.85
C ILE A 77 2.72 5.44 -0.47
N TYR A 78 1.88 4.59 0.10
CA TYR A 78 1.19 4.88 1.35
C TYR A 78 1.29 3.70 2.33
N ASN A 79 1.19 3.99 3.61
CA ASN A 79 1.10 2.98 4.66
C ASN A 79 -0.38 2.63 4.88
N PRO A 80 -0.82 1.36 4.73
CA PRO A 80 -2.23 0.98 4.88
C PRO A 80 -2.80 1.19 6.28
N SER A 81 -1.96 1.14 7.32
CA SER A 81 -2.37 1.30 8.72
C SER A 81 -2.58 2.77 9.07
N SER A 82 -1.62 3.64 8.71
CA SER A 82 -1.71 5.07 9.02
C SER A 82 -2.42 5.91 7.96
N ARG A 83 -2.63 5.35 6.76
CA ARG A 83 -3.19 6.05 5.58
C ARG A 83 -2.42 7.32 5.19
N ARG A 84 -1.11 7.35 5.50
CA ARG A 84 -0.22 8.46 5.14
C ARG A 84 0.61 8.09 3.91
N CYS A 85 0.87 9.08 3.06
CA CYS A 85 1.63 8.98 1.83
C CYS A 85 3.05 9.49 2.02
N LEU A 86 4.02 8.83 1.39
CA LEU A 86 5.39 9.33 1.33
C LEU A 86 5.45 10.58 0.45
N GLU A 87 6.09 11.62 0.93
CA GLU A 87 6.21 12.92 0.28
C GLU A 87 7.65 13.43 0.37
N ILE A 88 8.22 13.88 -0.75
CA ILE A 88 9.50 14.58 -0.73
C ILE A 88 9.32 16.03 -0.24
N SER A 89 10.17 16.48 0.68
CA SER A 89 10.17 17.86 1.18
C SER A 89 10.37 18.87 0.05
N SER A 90 9.95 20.11 0.25
CA SER A 90 10.04 21.18 -0.75
C SER A 90 11.48 21.48 -1.18
N ASP A 91 12.45 21.28 -0.31
CA ASP A 91 13.88 21.42 -0.59
C ASP A 91 14.51 20.18 -1.25
N GLY A 92 13.74 19.11 -1.44
CA GLY A 92 14.19 17.87 -2.07
C GLY A 92 15.12 17.01 -1.21
N LYS A 93 15.30 17.33 0.08
CA LYS A 93 16.32 16.67 0.92
C LYS A 93 15.79 15.52 1.75
N ASN A 94 14.54 15.59 2.16
CA ASN A 94 13.94 14.62 3.08
C ASN A 94 12.68 14.00 2.47
N ILE A 95 12.34 12.82 2.96
CA ILE A 95 11.06 12.17 2.66
C ILE A 95 10.33 12.02 3.98
N THR A 96 9.08 12.45 4.02
CA THR A 96 8.20 12.39 5.20
C THR A 96 6.88 11.72 4.86
N ALA A 97 6.16 11.22 5.86
CA ALA A 97 4.82 10.67 5.68
C ALA A 97 3.76 11.73 6.01
N ASN A 98 3.04 12.19 5.00
CA ASN A 98 2.00 13.21 5.14
C ASN A 98 0.62 12.68 4.78
N GLU A 99 -0.41 13.49 5.02
CA GLU A 99 -1.74 13.21 4.51
C GLU A 99 -1.70 13.05 3.00
N CYS A 100 -2.40 12.05 2.48
CA CYS A 100 -2.47 11.81 1.06
C CYS A 100 -3.30 12.90 0.39
N THR A 101 -2.63 13.83 -0.28
CA THR A 101 -3.26 14.98 -0.97
C THR A 101 -3.31 14.77 -2.48
N GLY A 102 -2.56 13.79 -3.00
CA GLY A 102 -2.41 13.59 -4.45
C GLY A 102 -1.46 14.59 -5.11
N HIS A 103 -0.78 15.43 -4.34
CA HIS A 103 0.20 16.39 -4.84
C HIS A 103 1.39 15.70 -5.54
N GLU A 104 2.03 16.36 -6.51
CA GLU A 104 3.13 15.80 -7.31
C GLU A 104 4.30 15.30 -6.47
N ARG A 105 4.58 15.95 -5.34
CA ARG A 105 5.63 15.53 -4.37
C ARG A 105 5.34 14.18 -3.69
N GLN A 106 4.14 13.64 -3.84
CA GLN A 106 3.72 12.34 -3.33
C GLN A 106 3.71 11.24 -4.41
N LYS A 107 4.13 11.56 -5.64
CA LYS A 107 4.09 10.63 -6.78
C LYS A 107 5.46 9.97 -6.96
N TRP A 108 5.47 8.65 -6.98
CA TRP A 108 6.68 7.82 -7.01
C TRP A 108 6.65 6.84 -8.18
N LEU A 109 7.62 6.99 -9.08
CA LEU A 109 7.83 6.06 -10.18
C LEU A 109 8.83 4.98 -9.77
N TRP A 110 8.34 3.74 -9.66
CA TRP A 110 9.20 2.60 -9.37
C TRP A 110 9.87 2.08 -10.65
N LYS A 111 11.13 2.44 -10.87
CA LYS A 111 11.93 1.85 -11.96
C LYS A 111 12.46 0.49 -11.51
N ARG A 112 11.95 -0.59 -12.11
CA ARG A 112 12.58 -1.91 -11.96
C ARG A 112 13.94 -1.86 -12.66
N GLY A 113 15.03 -1.81 -11.88
CA GLY A 113 16.37 -1.94 -12.43
C GLY A 113 16.53 -3.29 -13.13
N THR A 114 17.12 -3.30 -14.33
CA THR A 114 17.73 -4.49 -14.93
C THR A 114 18.98 -4.84 -14.12
N ALA A 115 18.79 -5.37 -12.91
CA ALA A 115 19.91 -5.70 -12.04
C ALA A 115 20.66 -6.93 -12.59
N LYS A 116 21.68 -6.71 -13.42
CA LYS A 116 22.84 -7.59 -13.47
C LYS A 116 23.55 -7.44 -12.12
N GLY A 117 23.11 -8.20 -11.12
CA GLY A 117 23.82 -8.29 -9.84
C GLY A 117 25.25 -8.83 -10.06
N PRO A 118 26.18 -8.60 -9.12
CA PRO A 118 27.51 -9.17 -9.20
C PRO A 118 27.37 -10.69 -9.30
N ARG A 119 27.97 -11.30 -10.33
CA ARG A 119 28.09 -12.76 -10.41
C ARG A 119 28.85 -13.18 -9.15
N ARG A 120 28.21 -13.97 -8.28
CA ARG A 120 28.94 -14.73 -7.26
C ARG A 120 29.93 -15.61 -8.02
N TYR A 121 31.22 -15.27 -7.96
CA TYR A 121 32.25 -16.25 -8.26
C TYR A 121 32.24 -17.26 -7.12
N LYS A 122 32.11 -18.54 -7.49
CA LYS A 122 32.32 -19.67 -6.58
C LYS A 122 33.79 -19.72 -6.17
#